data_AF-A0A2M7IC86-F1
#
_entry.id   AF-A0A2M7IC86-F1
#
_cell.length_a   1.000
_cell.length_b   1.000
_cell.length_c   1.000
_cell.angle_alpha   90.00
_cell.angle_beta   90.00
_cell.angle_gamma   90.00
#
_symmetry.space_group_name_H-M   'P 1'
#
loop_
_entity.id
_entity.type
_entity.pdbx_description
1 polymer ?
#
loop_
_entity_poly.entity_id
_entity_poly.type
_entity_poly.pdbx_seq_one_letter_code
_entity_poly.pdbx_strand_id
1 'polypeptide(L)'
;MNNYESKQEIALYPSMLKWLQMYLENKHPKATIKTYDVHAVDLSDFIQRNNYTKFFPEYATYKIRVDLLGVILEKEKCTLVFVEVKDTPLSLINLSQLLGYCKILRPEFAFLISPKGLSKPLSQLLVHFNRLDILEFDKNKFVRVAKWNPTRNAIENDSIIPPLGNL
;
A
#
# COMPACT_ATOMS: atom_id res chain seq x y z
N MET A 1 -17.47 8.80 -9.48
CA MET A 1 -17.57 9.03 -8.03
C MET A 1 -16.52 10.08 -7.68
N ASN A 2 -16.90 11.14 -6.96
CA ASN A 2 -15.94 12.12 -6.47
C ASN A 2 -15.12 11.45 -5.37
N ASN A 3 -13.86 11.11 -5.67
CA ASN A 3 -12.90 10.53 -4.74
C ASN A 3 -12.30 11.65 -3.90
N TYR A 4 -13.02 12.11 -2.89
CA TYR A 4 -12.41 12.85 -1.80
C TYR A 4 -12.40 11.94 -0.59
N GLU A 5 -11.20 11.69 -0.07
CA GLU A 5 -10.98 10.93 1.14
C GLU A 5 -11.69 11.63 2.31
N SER A 6 -12.30 10.85 3.20
CA SER A 6 -13.03 11.42 4.34
C SER A 6 -12.05 12.09 5.31
N LYS A 7 -12.54 13.02 6.14
CA LYS A 7 -11.71 13.62 7.20
C LYS A 7 -11.17 12.56 8.16
N GLN A 8 -11.94 11.49 8.38
CA GLN A 8 -11.57 10.38 9.26
C GLN A 8 -10.48 9.50 8.62
N GLU A 9 -10.54 9.29 7.30
CA GLU A 9 -9.51 8.56 6.54
C GLU A 9 -8.18 9.31 6.58
N ILE A 10 -8.18 10.59 6.21
CA ILE A 10 -6.97 11.45 6.23
C ILE A 10 -6.36 11.53 7.64
N ALA A 11 -7.18 11.54 8.70
CA ALA A 11 -6.69 11.56 10.08
C ALA A 11 -5.85 10.33 10.47
N LEU A 12 -5.96 9.21 9.73
CA LEU A 12 -5.15 8.01 9.96
C LEU A 12 -3.73 8.15 9.42
N TYR A 13 -3.52 8.99 8.40
CA TYR A 13 -2.32 9.01 7.57
C TYR A 13 -1.04 9.27 8.38
N PRO A 14 -0.97 10.25 9.31
CA PRO A 14 0.26 10.51 10.05
C PRO A 14 0.75 9.29 10.86
N SER A 15 -0.18 8.58 11.49
CA SER A 15 0.14 7.39 12.30
C SER A 15 0.60 6.21 11.45
N MET A 16 -0.07 5.98 10.33
CA MET A 16 0.26 4.91 9.38
C MET A 16 1.55 5.20 8.62
N LEU A 17 1.83 6.47 8.30
CA LEU A 17 3.07 6.88 7.66
C LEU A 17 4.27 6.62 8.56
N LYS A 18 4.16 6.97 9.85
CA LYS A 18 5.18 6.66 10.86
C LYS A 18 5.39 5.15 11.00
N TRP A 19 4.31 4.38 11.06
CA TRP A 19 4.39 2.92 11.09
C TRP A 19 5.07 2.35 9.84
N LEU A 20 4.73 2.85 8.65
CA LEU A 20 5.31 2.41 7.38
C LEU A 20 6.81 2.68 7.35
N GLN A 21 7.26 3.86 7.81
CA GLN A 21 8.68 4.21 7.89
C GLN A 21 9.42 3.19 8.76
N MET A 22 8.94 2.95 10.00
CA MET A 22 9.55 1.99 10.92
C MET A 22 9.54 0.56 10.37
N TYR A 23 8.44 0.14 9.73
CA TYR A 23 8.32 -1.19 9.15
C TYR A 23 9.33 -1.40 8.02
N LEU A 24 9.49 -0.43 7.13
CA LEU A 24 10.42 -0.49 6.01
C LEU A 24 11.88 -0.41 6.45
N GLU A 25 12.21 0.44 7.43
CA GLU A 25 13.56 0.53 8.00
C GLU A 25 13.99 -0.81 8.63
N ASN A 26 13.10 -1.45 9.39
CA ASN A 26 13.37 -2.76 9.98
C ASN A 26 13.51 -3.85 8.91
N LYS A 27 12.71 -3.80 7.85
CA LYS A 27 12.72 -4.81 6.79
C LYS A 27 13.92 -4.65 5.83
N HIS A 28 14.39 -3.42 5.63
CA HIS A 28 15.47 -3.08 4.71
C HIS A 28 16.57 -2.29 5.43
N PRO A 29 17.31 -2.90 6.38
CA PRO A 29 18.24 -2.19 7.26
C PRO A 29 19.44 -1.55 6.55
N LYS A 30 19.66 -1.87 5.26
CA LYS A 30 20.75 -1.34 4.43
C LYS A 30 20.26 -0.32 3.39
N ALA A 31 18.96 -0.11 3.28
CA ALA A 31 18.36 0.82 2.33
C ALA A 31 18.18 2.21 2.94
N THR A 32 18.13 3.22 2.08
CA THR A 32 17.57 4.52 2.49
C THR A 32 16.05 4.47 2.30
N ILE A 33 15.32 4.65 3.39
CA ILE A 33 13.85 4.62 3.40
C ILE A 33 13.30 6.05 3.48
N LYS A 34 12.34 6.36 2.62
CA LYS A 34 11.53 7.57 2.72
C LYS A 34 10.06 7.24 2.53
N THR A 35 9.21 7.72 3.43
CA THR A 35 7.75 7.61 3.27
C THR A 35 7.10 8.96 3.04
N TYR A 36 6.07 8.99 2.22
CA TYR A 36 5.35 10.19 1.83
C TYR A 36 3.84 10.00 1.93
N ASP A 37 3.16 11.05 2.36
CA ASP A 37 1.74 11.23 2.10
C ASP A 37 1.58 11.79 0.66
N VAL A 38 0.89 11.04 -0.21
CA VAL A 38 0.74 11.38 -1.64
C VAL A 38 -0.71 11.28 -2.13
N HIS A 39 -1.70 11.19 -1.24
CA HIS A 39 -3.13 11.04 -1.60
C HIS A 39 -3.62 12.07 -2.64
N ALA A 40 -3.11 13.31 -2.56
CA ALA A 40 -3.51 14.40 -3.44
C ALA A 40 -2.66 14.57 -4.71
N VAL A 41 -1.69 13.68 -4.97
CA VAL A 41 -0.68 13.86 -6.03
C VAL A 41 -0.60 12.63 -6.94
N ASP A 42 -0.61 12.84 -8.26
CA ASP A 42 -0.35 11.76 -9.21
C ASP A 42 1.10 11.26 -9.06
N LEU A 43 1.31 9.94 -9.13
CA LEU A 43 2.64 9.35 -9.05
C LEU A 43 3.58 9.86 -10.15
N SER A 44 3.07 10.19 -11.35
CA SER A 44 3.85 10.86 -12.40
C SER A 44 4.52 12.14 -11.91
N ASP A 45 3.76 12.97 -11.20
CA ASP A 45 4.19 14.29 -10.75
C ASP A 45 5.10 14.15 -9.53
N PHE A 46 4.79 13.21 -8.63
CA PHE A 46 5.65 12.87 -7.49
C PHE A 46 7.05 12.43 -7.96
N ILE A 47 7.11 11.49 -8.92
CA ILE A 47 8.37 10.95 -9.45
C ILE A 47 9.21 12.04 -10.10
N GLN A 48 8.57 12.92 -10.88
CA GLN A 48 9.25 14.04 -11.53
C GLN A 48 9.80 15.04 -10.51
N ARG A 49 8.98 15.51 -9.57
CA ARG A 49 9.36 16.54 -8.58
C ARG A 49 10.45 16.06 -7.61
N ASN A 50 10.51 14.76 -7.34
CA ASN A 50 11.51 14.17 -6.44
C ASN A 50 12.73 13.58 -7.17
N ASN A 51 12.89 13.81 -8.47
CA ASN A 51 14.02 13.35 -9.29
C ASN A 51 14.20 11.81 -9.30
N TYR A 52 13.10 11.04 -9.27
CA TYR A 52 13.13 9.59 -9.38
C TYR A 52 12.96 9.07 -10.82
N THR A 53 12.85 9.96 -11.81
CA THR A 53 12.58 9.63 -13.23
C THR A 53 13.57 8.61 -13.80
N LYS A 54 14.85 8.66 -13.39
CA LYS A 54 15.88 7.69 -13.85
C LYS A 54 15.54 6.22 -13.52
N PHE A 55 14.72 5.98 -12.50
CA PHE A 55 14.33 4.65 -12.07
C PHE A 55 13.00 4.18 -12.69
N PHE A 56 12.20 5.11 -13.23
CA PHE A 56 10.86 4.86 -13.74
C PHE A 56 10.70 5.48 -15.13
N PRO A 57 11.19 4.83 -16.20
CA PRO A 57 11.20 5.42 -17.54
C PRO A 57 9.78 5.72 -18.07
N GLU A 58 8.77 4.97 -17.64
CA GLU A 58 7.38 5.12 -18.05
C GLU A 58 6.56 6.07 -17.14
N TYR A 59 7.23 6.84 -16.26
CA TYR A 59 6.56 7.63 -15.20
C TYR A 59 5.48 8.58 -15.70
N ALA A 60 5.62 9.09 -16.93
CA ALA A 60 4.65 10.01 -17.54
C ALA A 60 3.25 9.40 -17.68
N THR A 61 3.15 8.06 -17.72
CA THR A 61 1.88 7.33 -17.82
C THR A 61 1.20 7.09 -16.47
N TYR A 62 1.91 7.32 -15.35
CA TYR A 62 1.46 6.96 -14.01
C TYR A 62 0.49 7.98 -13.42
N LYS A 63 -0.68 8.12 -14.06
CA LYS A 63 -1.84 8.89 -13.58
C LYS A 63 -2.62 8.11 -12.52
N ILE A 64 -1.90 7.78 -11.45
CA ILE A 64 -2.34 6.96 -10.33
C ILE A 64 -2.12 7.74 -9.04
N ARG A 65 -3.09 7.67 -8.14
CA ARG A 65 -3.00 8.20 -6.78
C ARG A 65 -3.14 7.05 -5.80
N VAL A 66 -2.25 7.02 -4.83
CA VAL A 66 -2.27 6.13 -3.66
C VAL A 66 -2.21 7.03 -2.44
N ASP A 67 -2.66 6.56 -1.28
CA ASP A 67 -2.65 7.41 -0.08
C ASP A 67 -1.23 7.66 0.43
N LEU A 68 -0.50 6.58 0.73
CA LEU A 68 0.86 6.66 1.25
C LEU A 68 1.83 5.86 0.37
N LEU A 69 3.05 6.38 0.26
CA LEU A 69 4.10 5.83 -0.57
C LEU A 69 5.37 5.61 0.25
N GLY A 70 5.86 4.38 0.25
CA GLY A 70 7.23 4.07 0.66
C GLY A 70 8.16 4.07 -0.55
N VAL A 71 9.33 4.67 -0.39
CA VAL A 71 10.43 4.66 -1.35
C VAL A 71 11.62 3.99 -0.70
N ILE A 72 12.08 2.89 -1.30
CA ILE A 72 13.24 2.11 -0.87
C ILE A 72 14.35 2.37 -1.88
N LEU A 73 15.45 2.98 -1.42
CA LEU A 73 16.62 3.26 -2.26
C LEU A 73 17.77 2.35 -1.84
N GLU A 74 18.21 1.50 -2.76
CA GLU A 74 19.34 0.58 -2.58
C GLU A 74 20.29 0.67 -3.77
N LYS A 75 21.48 1.25 -3.56
CA LYS A 75 22.48 1.46 -4.62
C LYS A 75 21.87 2.20 -5.82
N GLU A 76 21.79 1.53 -6.97
CA GLU A 76 21.19 2.06 -8.22
C GLU A 76 19.75 1.56 -8.46
N LYS A 77 19.04 1.14 -7.41
CA LYS A 77 17.64 0.73 -7.48
C LYS A 77 16.76 1.61 -6.60
N CYS A 78 15.59 1.92 -7.13
CA CYS A 78 14.49 2.54 -6.40
C CYS A 78 13.27 1.63 -6.53
N THR A 79 12.66 1.28 -5.39
CA THR A 79 11.46 0.45 -5.37
C THR A 79 10.39 1.13 -4.53
N LEU A 80 9.15 1.02 -4.99
CA LEU A 80 8.00 1.64 -4.33
C LEU A 80 7.25 0.62 -3.47
N VAL A 81 6.61 1.11 -2.43
CA VAL A 81 5.63 0.38 -1.62
C VAL A 81 4.38 1.23 -1.53
N PHE A 82 3.22 0.65 -1.81
CA PHE A 82 1.94 1.38 -1.74
C PHE A 82 1.20 1.05 -0.45
N VAL A 83 0.53 2.05 0.10
CA VAL A 83 -0.48 1.85 1.15
C VAL A 83 -1.72 2.63 0.75
N GLU A 84 -2.83 1.90 0.62
CA GLU A 84 -4.17 2.45 0.49
C GLU A 84 -4.86 2.32 1.86
N VAL A 85 -5.48 3.39 2.31
CA VAL A 85 -6.11 3.49 3.63
C VAL A 85 -7.61 3.66 3.44
N LYS A 86 -8.41 3.01 4.27
CA LYS A 86 -9.86 3.24 4.31
C LYS A 86 -10.35 3.39 5.73
N ASP A 87 -11.27 4.31 5.97
CA ASP A 87 -12.00 4.41 7.26
C ASP A 87 -13.22 3.48 7.35
N THR A 88 -13.58 2.86 6.22
CA THR A 88 -14.66 1.87 6.06
C THR A 88 -14.13 0.44 5.93
N PRO A 89 -14.97 -0.61 6.03
CA PRO A 89 -14.54 -1.97 5.77
C PRO A 89 -13.97 -2.14 4.34
N LEU A 90 -12.85 -2.86 4.24
CA LEU A 90 -12.14 -3.08 2.97
C LEU A 90 -13.03 -3.83 1.98
N SER A 91 -13.25 -3.23 0.81
CA SER A 91 -14.13 -3.77 -0.23
C SER A 91 -13.36 -4.40 -1.39
N LEU A 92 -14.07 -5.20 -2.20
CA LEU A 92 -13.54 -5.71 -3.46
C LEU A 92 -13.14 -4.58 -4.43
N ILE A 93 -13.84 -3.44 -4.39
CA ILE A 93 -13.54 -2.28 -5.24
C ILE A 93 -12.18 -1.70 -4.85
N ASN A 94 -11.92 -1.50 -3.55
CA ASN A 94 -10.62 -1.01 -3.07
C ASN A 94 -9.49 -1.96 -3.46
N LEU A 95 -9.70 -3.27 -3.28
CA LEU A 95 -8.72 -4.28 -3.68
C LEU A 95 -8.45 -4.25 -5.19
N SER A 96 -9.50 -4.20 -6.01
CA SER A 96 -9.40 -4.24 -7.47
C SER A 96 -8.64 -3.02 -8.01
N GLN A 97 -8.91 -1.85 -7.44
CA GLN A 97 -8.20 -0.62 -7.79
C GLN A 97 -6.70 -0.73 -7.47
N LEU A 98 -6.36 -1.12 -6.24
CA LEU A 98 -4.96 -1.24 -5.82
C LEU A 98 -4.21 -2.33 -6.61
N LEU A 99 -4.87 -3.45 -6.92
CA LEU A 99 -4.31 -4.48 -7.81
C LEU A 99 -3.99 -3.92 -9.20
N GLY A 100 -4.90 -3.13 -9.78
CA GLY A 100 -4.67 -2.46 -11.06
C GLY A 100 -3.43 -1.57 -11.03
N TYR A 101 -3.27 -0.76 -9.97
CA TYR A 101 -2.08 0.07 -9.78
C TYR A 101 -0.81 -0.76 -9.65
N CYS A 102 -0.86 -1.85 -8.88
CA CYS A 102 0.28 -2.73 -8.66
C CYS A 102 0.70 -3.48 -9.94
N LYS A 103 -0.25 -3.86 -10.81
CA LYS A 103 0.06 -4.50 -12.09
C LYS A 103 0.82 -3.58 -13.04
N ILE A 104 0.58 -2.27 -12.95
CA ILE A 104 1.25 -1.24 -13.77
C ILE A 104 2.64 -0.92 -13.20
N LEU A 105 2.74 -0.52 -11.92
CA LEU A 105 4.00 -0.03 -11.35
C LEU A 105 4.88 -1.10 -10.72
N ARG A 106 4.35 -2.30 -10.47
CA ARG A 106 5.05 -3.44 -9.85
C ARG A 106 5.84 -3.06 -8.58
N PRO A 107 5.18 -2.46 -7.55
CA PRO A 107 5.84 -2.14 -6.27
C PRO A 107 6.42 -3.41 -5.61
N GLU A 108 7.23 -3.25 -4.57
CA GLU A 108 7.78 -4.39 -3.80
C GLU A 108 6.64 -5.20 -3.15
N PHE A 109 5.71 -4.49 -2.54
CA PHE A 109 4.42 -4.98 -2.07
C PHE A 109 3.49 -3.79 -1.89
N ALA A 110 2.21 -4.06 -1.62
CA ALA A 110 1.25 -3.05 -1.26
C ALA A 110 0.42 -3.48 -0.07
N PHE A 111 -0.10 -2.51 0.69
CA PHE A 111 -1.08 -2.73 1.75
C PHE A 111 -2.39 -2.02 1.44
N LEU A 112 -3.50 -2.68 1.77
CA LEU A 112 -4.82 -2.09 1.88
C LEU A 112 -5.25 -2.20 3.35
N ILE A 113 -5.41 -1.07 4.03
CA ILE A 113 -5.50 -1.02 5.50
C ILE A 113 -6.78 -0.31 5.93
N SER A 114 -7.48 -0.87 6.92
CA SER A 114 -8.60 -0.19 7.58
C SER A 114 -8.73 -0.57 9.04
N PRO A 115 -9.12 0.35 9.96
CA PRO A 115 -9.45 -0.02 11.32
C PRO A 115 -10.72 -0.90 11.42
N LYS A 116 -11.55 -0.94 10.37
CA LYS A 116 -12.77 -1.75 10.30
C LYS A 116 -12.56 -3.16 9.74
N GLY A 117 -11.36 -3.48 9.26
CA GLY A 117 -11.05 -4.79 8.68
C GLY A 117 -11.80 -5.05 7.38
N LEU A 118 -12.09 -6.32 7.09
CA LEU A 118 -12.70 -6.73 5.81
C LEU A 118 -14.21 -6.48 5.77
N SER A 119 -14.72 -6.08 4.61
CA SER A 119 -16.15 -6.22 4.30
C SER A 119 -16.55 -7.69 4.20
N LYS A 120 -17.85 -7.98 4.37
CA LYS A 120 -18.39 -9.35 4.25
C LYS A 120 -18.03 -10.03 2.91
N PRO A 121 -18.21 -9.41 1.73
CA PRO A 121 -17.84 -10.05 0.46
C PRO A 121 -16.34 -10.35 0.35
N LEU A 122 -15.49 -9.42 0.78
CA LEU A 122 -14.04 -9.61 0.73
C LEU A 122 -13.59 -10.70 1.71
N SER A 123 -14.19 -10.76 2.90
CA SER A 123 -13.96 -11.82 3.89
C SER A 123 -14.37 -13.20 3.36
N GLN A 124 -15.54 -13.32 2.72
CA GLN A 124 -15.95 -14.57 2.08
C GLN A 124 -14.91 -15.06 1.07
N LEU A 125 -14.40 -14.16 0.22
CA LEU A 125 -13.44 -14.51 -0.82
C LEU A 125 -12.08 -14.94 -0.25
N LEU A 126 -11.51 -14.13 0.65
CA LEU A 126 -10.15 -14.34 1.14
C LEU A 126 -10.05 -15.35 2.28
N VAL A 127 -11.05 -15.39 3.18
CA VAL A 127 -11.01 -16.23 4.38
C VAL A 127 -11.76 -17.53 4.17
N HIS A 128 -12.98 -17.49 3.65
CA HIS A 128 -13.80 -18.70 3.52
C HIS A 128 -13.46 -19.51 2.27
N PHE A 129 -13.28 -18.84 1.12
CA PHE A 129 -12.90 -19.50 -0.13
C PHE A 129 -11.38 -19.59 -0.33
N ASN A 130 -10.58 -19.00 0.57
CA ASN A 130 -9.12 -19.02 0.52
C ASN A 130 -8.53 -18.61 -0.85
N ARG A 131 -9.19 -17.66 -1.54
CA ARG A 131 -8.75 -17.16 -2.85
C ARG A 131 -7.61 -16.15 -2.70
N LEU A 132 -6.51 -16.58 -2.08
CA LEU A 132 -5.32 -15.75 -1.87
C LEU A 132 -4.56 -15.46 -3.16
N ASP A 133 -4.77 -16.27 -4.20
CA ASP A 133 -4.23 -16.07 -5.55
C ASP A 133 -4.58 -14.70 -6.13
N ILE A 134 -5.76 -14.17 -5.82
CA ILE A 134 -6.21 -12.87 -6.34
C ILE A 134 -5.39 -11.70 -5.80
N LEU A 135 -4.69 -11.91 -4.67
CA LEU A 135 -3.86 -10.89 -4.03
C LEU A 135 -2.48 -10.79 -4.69
N GLU A 136 -2.09 -11.77 -5.50
CA GLU A 136 -0.80 -11.79 -6.20
C GLU A 136 -0.86 -10.94 -7.49
N PHE A 137 -0.08 -9.86 -7.53
CA PHE A 137 0.00 -9.00 -8.71
C PHE A 137 1.23 -9.26 -9.57
N ASP A 138 2.25 -9.91 -9.05
CA ASP A 138 3.42 -10.37 -9.78
C ASP A 138 4.03 -11.55 -9.00
N LYS A 139 4.96 -12.30 -9.58
CA LYS A 139 5.52 -13.50 -8.97
C LYS A 139 6.03 -13.20 -7.54
N ASN A 140 5.40 -13.80 -6.54
CA ASN A 140 5.66 -13.63 -5.11
C ASN A 140 5.45 -12.19 -4.58
N LYS A 141 4.69 -11.35 -5.29
CA LYS A 141 4.37 -9.97 -4.88
C LYS A 141 2.87 -9.80 -4.69
N PHE A 142 2.50 -9.31 -3.51
CA PHE A 142 1.12 -9.34 -3.03
C PHE A 142 0.62 -7.96 -2.61
N VAL A 143 -0.65 -7.68 -2.89
CA VAL A 143 -1.44 -6.74 -2.10
C VAL A 143 -1.82 -7.45 -0.81
N ARG A 144 -1.50 -6.85 0.34
CA ARG A 144 -1.86 -7.38 1.65
C ARG A 144 -3.00 -6.57 2.23
N VAL A 145 -4.07 -7.24 2.64
CA VAL A 145 -5.14 -6.61 3.42
C VAL A 145 -4.81 -6.75 4.90
N ALA A 146 -5.09 -5.71 5.68
CA ALA A 146 -4.83 -5.75 7.12
C ALA A 146 -5.73 -4.81 7.92
N LYS A 147 -5.93 -5.16 9.19
CA LYS A 147 -6.65 -4.32 10.16
C LYS A 147 -5.69 -3.40 10.90
N TRP A 148 -6.03 -2.12 10.98
CA TRP A 148 -5.30 -1.14 11.77
C TRP A 148 -5.78 -1.12 13.22
N ASN A 149 -4.84 -1.09 14.17
CA ASN A 149 -5.14 -0.84 15.57
C ASN A 149 -4.82 0.63 15.92
N PRO A 150 -5.83 1.51 16.07
CA PRO A 150 -5.60 2.93 16.33
C PRO A 150 -5.01 3.21 17.72
N THR A 151 -5.18 2.31 18.68
CA THR A 151 -4.58 2.45 20.02
C THR A 151 -3.08 2.16 19.98
N ARG A 152 -2.67 1.15 19.20
CA ARG A 152 -1.26 0.74 19.07
C ARG A 152 -0.52 1.49 17.96
N ASN A 153 -1.23 2.22 17.09
CA ASN A 153 -0.69 2.82 15.87
C ASN A 153 0.13 1.81 15.04
N ALA A 154 -0.44 0.61 14.85
CA ALA A 154 0.18 -0.46 14.09
C ALA A 154 -0.89 -1.38 13.48
N ILE A 155 -0.50 -2.13 12.46
CA ILE A 155 -1.29 -3.24 11.94
C ILE A 155 -1.42 -4.36 13.00
N GLU A 156 -2.60 -4.97 13.08
CA GLU A 156 -2.81 -6.23 13.82
C GLU A 156 -2.18 -7.38 13.01
N ASN A 157 -1.06 -7.93 13.47
CA ASN A 157 -0.26 -8.90 12.70
C ASN A 157 -1.04 -10.17 12.29
N ASP A 158 -1.95 -10.63 13.14
CA ASP A 158 -2.84 -11.77 12.91
C ASP A 158 -3.95 -11.49 11.88
N SER A 159 -4.17 -10.21 11.53
CA SER A 159 -5.14 -9.80 10.52
C SER A 159 -4.58 -9.74 9.09
N ILE A 160 -3.27 -9.89 8.92
CA ILE A 160 -2.60 -9.71 7.62
C ILE A 160 -2.93 -10.88 6.69
N ILE A 161 -3.49 -10.58 5.51
CA ILE A 161 -3.80 -11.57 4.47
C ILE A 161 -3.20 -11.14 3.12
N PRO A 162 -2.43 -12.02 2.43
CA PRO A 162 -1.96 -13.30 2.93
C PRO A 162 -1.02 -13.09 4.14
N PRO A 163 -0.73 -14.10 4.96
CA PRO A 163 0.24 -13.98 6.04
C PRO A 163 1.60 -13.53 5.51
N LEU A 164 2.37 -12.79 6.32
CA LEU A 164 3.79 -12.58 6.06
C LEU A 164 4.45 -13.94 6.15
N GLY A 165 4.97 -14.47 5.03
CA GLY A 165 5.67 -15.76 5.06
C GLY A 165 6.87 -15.69 6.01
N ASN A 166 7.22 -16.83 6.60
CA ASN A 166 8.56 -17.00 7.18
C ASN A 166 9.54 -16.99 6.00
N LEU A 167 10.15 -15.84 5.70
CA LEU A 167 11.32 -15.76 4.84
C LEU A 167 12.57 -16.01 5.69
#